data_AF-A0A833HAP5-F1
#
_entry.id   AF-A0A833HAP5-F1
#
_cell.length_a   1.000
_cell.length_b   1.000
_cell.length_c   1.000
_cell.angle_alpha   90.00
_cell.angle_beta   90.00
_cell.angle_gamma   90.00
#
_symmetry.space_group_name_H-M   'P 1'
#
loop_
_entity.id
_entity.type
_entity.pdbx_description
1 polymer ?
#
loop_
_entity_poly.entity_id
_entity_poly.type
_entity_poly.pdbx_seq_one_letter_code
_entity_poly.pdbx_strand_id
1 'polypeptide(L)'
;MRKMLFAAFDTETAAFEGLSALKDLHTDGDVTLYASAVVVKDATGKISIKQAADEGPMGTALGLLTGSMIGILGGPAGLALGATVGGLTGFLFDLDQSGISATFLDDASTTLTAGKAAVLAELDESWTTPVDTRLHEHGGIVFRRLRAEVIEDQLVRESAAFEADLKALEDDLNSAAAEDRAAIQKDIEQVKKQIEATREQARTRLDQAKAELDARVETLQNQARDASERGKARIQKRIAEAKADFEVRSKKLNQAWSLTKEALAA
;
A
#
# COMPACT_ATOMS: atom_id res chain seq x y z
N MET A 1 -7.43 9.53 -8.06
CA MET A 1 -7.28 8.17 -7.47
C MET A 1 -5.85 7.71 -7.61
N ARG A 2 -5.28 7.22 -6.50
CA ARG A 2 -3.87 6.84 -6.39
C ARG A 2 -3.58 5.48 -7.01
N LYS A 3 -2.46 5.39 -7.71
CA LYS A 3 -2.03 4.19 -8.43
C LYS A 3 -0.55 3.96 -8.25
N MET A 4 -0.19 2.68 -8.23
CA MET A 4 1.17 2.24 -8.48
C MET A 4 1.35 2.10 -9.98
N LEU A 5 2.36 2.77 -10.51
CA LEU A 5 2.79 2.71 -11.90
C LEU A 5 4.14 2.01 -11.96
N PHE A 6 4.27 1.10 -12.92
CA PHE A 6 5.53 0.51 -13.33
C PHE A 6 5.67 0.73 -14.83
N ALA A 7 6.74 1.40 -15.26
CA ALA A 7 7.05 1.63 -16.66
C ALA A 7 8.43 1.06 -16.98
N ALA A 8 8.50 0.04 -17.83
CA ALA A 8 9.76 -0.58 -18.26
C ALA A 8 10.28 0.05 -19.54
N PHE A 9 11.60 0.21 -19.62
CA PHE A 9 12.32 0.87 -20.70
C PHE A 9 13.52 0.03 -21.15
N ASP A 10 13.89 0.17 -22.42
CA ASP A 10 15.03 -0.55 -22.99
C ASP A 10 16.39 -0.11 -22.43
N THR A 11 16.48 1.11 -21.88
CA THR A 11 17.73 1.67 -21.37
C THR A 11 17.52 2.45 -20.07
N GLU A 12 18.58 2.56 -19.27
CA GLU A 12 18.62 3.41 -18.08
C GLU A 12 18.31 4.87 -18.41
N THR A 13 18.88 5.40 -19.50
CA THR A 13 18.61 6.77 -19.96
C THR A 13 17.13 7.01 -20.24
N ALA A 14 16.48 6.11 -20.98
CA ALA A 14 15.04 6.23 -21.29
C ALA A 14 14.17 6.18 -20.03
N ALA A 15 14.55 5.41 -19.01
CA ALA A 15 13.86 5.41 -17.72
C ALA A 15 14.00 6.76 -16.99
N PHE A 16 15.18 7.38 -17.01
CA PHE A 16 15.35 8.72 -16.43
C PHE A 16 14.57 9.79 -17.19
N GLU A 17 14.51 9.72 -18.52
CA GLU A 17 13.68 10.61 -19.33
C GLU A 17 12.19 10.41 -19.03
N GLY A 18 11.72 9.17 -18.92
CA GLY A 18 10.36 8.86 -18.50
C GLY A 18 10.03 9.40 -17.10
N LEU A 19 10.95 9.29 -16.15
CA LEU A 19 10.79 9.89 -14.82
C LEU A 19 10.74 11.43 -14.90
N SER A 20 11.57 12.05 -15.75
CA SER A 20 11.52 13.49 -15.97
C SER A 20 10.16 13.92 -16.51
N ALA A 21 9.60 13.17 -17.47
CA ALA A 21 8.28 13.46 -18.01
C ALA A 21 7.16 13.36 -16.96
N LEU A 22 7.26 12.42 -16.01
CA LEU A 22 6.34 12.36 -14.87
C LEU A 22 6.47 13.58 -13.94
N LYS A 23 7.70 14.07 -13.72
CA LYS A 23 7.96 15.28 -12.93
C LYS A 23 7.38 16.52 -13.60
N ASP A 24 7.50 16.63 -14.93
CA ASP A 24 6.89 17.73 -15.68
C ASP A 24 5.36 17.73 -15.52
N LEU A 25 4.72 16.56 -15.67
CA LEU A 25 3.27 16.42 -15.46
C LEU A 25 2.86 16.74 -14.01
N HIS A 26 3.73 16.47 -13.05
CA HIS A 26 3.53 16.90 -11.67
C HIS A 26 3.60 18.42 -11.56
N THR A 27 4.63 19.07 -12.09
CA THR A 27 4.74 20.54 -12.08
C THR A 27 3.53 21.22 -12.75
N ASP A 28 3.04 20.66 -13.86
CA ASP A 28 1.87 21.20 -14.59
C ASP A 28 0.53 21.01 -13.83
N GLY A 29 0.54 20.17 -12.79
CA GLY A 29 -0.66 19.81 -12.04
C GLY A 29 -1.57 18.84 -12.80
N ASP A 30 -1.06 18.13 -13.81
CA ASP A 30 -1.78 17.06 -14.52
C ASP A 30 -1.85 15.77 -13.71
N VAL A 31 -0.77 15.47 -12.97
CA VAL A 31 -0.69 14.38 -11.99
C VAL A 31 -0.10 14.87 -10.66
N THR A 32 -0.15 14.08 -9.61
CA THR A 32 0.66 14.28 -8.40
C THR A 32 1.55 13.08 -8.21
N LEU A 33 2.87 13.27 -8.25
CA LEU A 33 3.84 12.23 -7.97
C LEU A 33 4.15 12.26 -6.47
N TYR A 34 3.89 11.17 -5.76
CA TYR A 34 4.14 11.07 -4.31
C TYR A 34 5.48 10.41 -4.00
N ALA A 35 5.82 9.39 -4.78
CA ALA A 35 7.08 8.67 -4.65
C ALA A 35 7.49 8.16 -6.03
N SER A 36 8.81 8.09 -6.28
CA SER A 36 9.32 7.48 -7.52
C SER A 36 10.69 6.85 -7.35
N ALA A 37 10.96 5.79 -8.09
CA ALA A 37 12.25 5.13 -8.15
C ALA A 37 12.60 4.71 -9.57
N VAL A 38 13.88 4.81 -9.92
CA VAL A 38 14.44 4.19 -11.12
C VAL A 38 15.20 2.94 -10.69
N VAL A 39 14.76 1.80 -11.20
CA VAL A 39 15.42 0.51 -11.00
C VAL A 39 16.08 0.07 -12.31
N VAL A 40 17.27 -0.53 -12.20
CA VAL A 40 18.00 -1.07 -13.35
C VAL A 40 18.33 -2.52 -13.06
N LYS A 41 18.06 -3.38 -14.05
CA LYS A 41 18.52 -4.75 -14.04
C LYS A 41 19.69 -4.86 -15.00
N ASP A 42 20.88 -5.09 -14.45
CA ASP A 42 22.09 -5.18 -15.26
C ASP A 42 22.11 -6.48 -16.10
N ALA A 43 23.14 -6.61 -16.95
CA ALA A 43 23.32 -7.78 -17.81
C ALA A 43 23.51 -9.09 -17.03
N THR A 44 23.91 -9.03 -15.75
CA THR A 44 24.04 -10.19 -14.87
C THR A 44 22.72 -10.58 -14.20
N GLY A 45 21.67 -9.80 -14.42
CA GLY A 45 20.34 -10.00 -13.83
C GLY A 45 20.17 -9.35 -12.45
N LYS A 46 21.19 -8.64 -11.95
CA LYS A 46 21.13 -7.96 -10.65
C LYS A 46 20.32 -6.67 -10.76
N ILE A 47 19.38 -6.48 -9.83
CA ILE A 47 18.63 -5.24 -9.69
C ILE A 47 19.36 -4.26 -8.77
N SER A 48 19.37 -2.99 -9.16
CA SER A 48 19.83 -1.86 -8.34
C SER A 48 18.88 -0.69 -8.45
N ILE A 49 18.73 0.08 -7.37
CA ILE A 49 17.99 1.35 -7.36
C ILE A 49 18.99 2.45 -7.71
N LYS A 50 18.74 3.20 -8.78
CA LYS A 50 19.60 4.29 -9.24
C LYS A 50 19.19 5.65 -8.68
N GLN A 51 17.88 5.84 -8.51
CA GLN A 51 17.31 7.01 -7.87
C GLN A 51 16.07 6.58 -7.12
N ALA A 52 15.89 7.11 -5.91
CA ALA A 52 14.62 7.09 -5.19
C ALA A 52 14.34 8.52 -4.73
N ALA A 53 13.13 8.99 -5.00
CA ALA A 53 12.58 10.19 -4.40
C ALA A 53 11.42 9.74 -3.54
N ASP A 54 11.63 9.78 -2.23
CA ASP A 54 10.70 9.35 -1.19
C ASP A 54 10.45 10.52 -0.25
N GLU A 55 9.21 11.00 -0.20
CA GLU A 55 8.78 12.02 0.75
C GLU A 55 7.80 11.41 1.76
N GLY A 56 8.33 10.95 2.89
CA GLY A 56 7.54 10.63 4.08
C GLY A 56 6.70 9.33 3.99
N PRO A 57 5.55 9.25 4.70
CA PRO A 57 4.73 8.04 4.80
C PRO A 57 4.31 7.42 3.46
N MET A 58 4.26 8.23 2.39
CA MET A 58 3.94 7.79 1.03
C MET A 58 4.99 6.86 0.44
N GLY A 59 6.25 6.98 0.85
CA GLY A 59 7.35 6.19 0.30
C GLY A 59 7.32 4.71 0.65
N THR A 60 6.60 4.35 1.71
CA THR A 60 6.54 2.99 2.25
C THR A 60 6.12 1.96 1.19
N ALA A 61 5.11 2.26 0.36
CA ALA A 61 4.65 1.33 -0.66
C ALA A 61 5.69 1.16 -1.78
N LEU A 62 6.33 2.25 -2.20
CA LEU A 62 7.40 2.18 -3.19
C LEU A 62 8.64 1.44 -2.67
N GLY A 63 9.00 1.67 -1.40
CA GLY A 63 10.07 0.97 -0.70
C GLY A 63 9.80 -0.53 -0.59
N LEU A 64 8.57 -0.92 -0.24
CA LEU A 64 8.15 -2.32 -0.23
C LEU A 64 8.22 -2.92 -1.63
N LEU A 65 7.71 -2.24 -2.66
CA LEU A 65 7.73 -2.73 -4.04
C LEU A 65 9.17 -2.95 -4.55
N THR A 66 10.02 -1.92 -4.41
CA THR A 66 11.43 -1.97 -4.84
C THR A 66 12.23 -3.00 -4.04
N GLY A 67 12.08 -3.01 -2.71
CA GLY A 67 12.72 -3.99 -1.83
C GLY A 67 12.28 -5.41 -2.14
N SER A 68 11.01 -5.60 -2.51
CA SER A 68 10.47 -6.91 -2.89
C SER A 68 11.03 -7.41 -4.21
N MET A 69 11.14 -6.54 -5.22
CA MET A 69 11.78 -6.90 -6.49
C MET A 69 13.25 -7.30 -6.28
N ILE A 70 13.97 -6.58 -5.43
CA ILE A 70 15.35 -6.94 -5.05
C ILE A 70 15.39 -8.27 -4.30
N GLY A 71 14.46 -8.49 -3.37
CA GLY A 71 14.36 -9.72 -2.58
C GLY A 71 14.10 -10.96 -3.44
N ILE A 72 13.12 -10.89 -4.35
CA ILE A 72 12.75 -11.98 -5.27
C ILE A 72 13.92 -12.33 -6.21
N LEU A 73 14.58 -11.32 -6.78
CA LEU A 73 15.62 -11.53 -7.79
C LEU A 73 17.04 -11.68 -7.23
N GLY A 74 17.25 -11.32 -5.95
CA GLY A 74 18.52 -11.49 -5.23
C GLY A 74 18.72 -12.89 -4.64
N GLY A 75 17.76 -13.79 -4.79
CA GLY A 75 17.79 -15.14 -4.20
C GLY A 75 17.65 -15.12 -2.66
N PRO A 76 17.95 -16.25 -1.96
CA PRO A 76 17.79 -16.36 -0.50
C PRO A 76 18.51 -15.28 0.32
N ALA A 77 19.59 -14.69 -0.22
CA ALA A 77 20.32 -13.60 0.40
C ALA A 77 19.61 -12.24 0.27
N GLY A 78 18.85 -12.00 -0.81
CA GLY A 78 18.06 -10.79 -1.01
C GLY A 78 16.82 -10.74 -0.11
N LEU A 79 16.21 -11.90 0.15
CA LEU A 79 15.06 -12.03 1.05
C LEU A 79 15.38 -11.60 2.49
N ALA A 80 16.63 -11.76 2.94
CA ALA A 80 17.07 -11.34 4.28
C ALA A 80 17.14 -9.82 4.47
N LEU A 81 17.28 -9.04 3.40
CA LEU A 81 17.29 -7.57 3.46
C LEU A 81 15.87 -6.96 3.39
N GLY A 82 14.91 -7.68 2.82
CA GLY A 82 13.49 -7.26 2.75
C GLY A 82 12.61 -7.81 3.88
N ALA A 83 13.03 -8.91 4.53
CA ALA A 83 12.30 -9.53 5.63
C ALA A 83 12.81 -9.04 6.99
N THR A 84 12.36 -7.88 7.45
CA THR A 84 12.47 -7.59 8.90
C THR A 84 11.35 -8.31 9.66
N VAL A 85 11.74 -8.92 10.79
CA VAL A 85 10.97 -9.54 11.90
C VAL A 85 9.90 -10.62 11.58
N GLY A 86 9.35 -10.74 10.36
CA GLY A 86 8.21 -11.64 10.08
C GLY A 86 8.47 -12.91 9.24
N GLY A 87 9.67 -13.11 8.68
CA GLY A 87 9.95 -14.22 7.76
C GLY A 87 9.23 -14.09 6.39
N LEU A 88 9.41 -15.09 5.51
CA LEU A 88 8.88 -15.07 4.13
C LEU A 88 7.35 -14.97 4.07
N THR A 89 6.65 -15.61 5.02
CA THR A 89 5.20 -15.55 5.13
C THR A 89 4.73 -14.18 5.60
N GLY A 90 5.41 -13.57 6.58
CA GLY A 90 5.10 -12.21 7.03
C GLY A 90 5.28 -11.18 5.90
N PHE A 91 6.34 -11.31 5.12
CA PHE A 91 6.59 -10.46 3.96
C PHE A 91 5.50 -10.56 2.87
N LEU A 92 4.99 -11.75 2.57
CA LEU A 92 3.88 -11.92 1.62
C LEU A 92 2.57 -11.31 2.16
N PHE A 93 2.32 -11.45 3.46
CA PHE A 93 1.19 -10.78 4.11
C PHE A 93 1.35 -9.26 4.10
N ASP A 94 2.54 -8.73 4.36
CA ASP A 94 2.84 -7.30 4.33
C ASP A 94 2.65 -6.70 2.92
N LEU A 95 2.95 -7.47 1.87
CA LEU A 95 2.72 -7.07 0.48
C LEU A 95 1.23 -6.93 0.14
N ASP A 96 0.43 -7.95 0.48
CA ASP A 96 -1.02 -7.88 0.32
C ASP A 96 -1.60 -6.72 1.14
N GLN A 97 -1.10 -6.55 2.36
CA GLN A 97 -1.46 -5.46 3.26
C GLN A 97 -1.00 -4.06 2.80
N SER A 98 0.02 -3.96 1.95
CA SER A 98 0.48 -2.69 1.37
C SER A 98 -0.33 -2.28 0.13
N GLY A 99 -1.15 -3.20 -0.39
CA GLY A 99 -1.90 -3.05 -1.63
C GLY A 99 -1.08 -3.36 -2.89
N ILE A 100 0.04 -4.08 -2.74
CA ILE A 100 0.88 -4.56 -3.83
C ILE A 100 0.56 -6.04 -4.06
N SER A 101 -0.20 -6.33 -5.12
CA SER A 101 -0.51 -7.72 -5.47
C SER A 101 0.74 -8.48 -5.91
N ALA A 102 0.85 -9.77 -5.54
CA ALA A 102 1.91 -10.65 -6.02
C ALA A 102 1.97 -10.72 -7.56
N THR A 103 0.81 -10.64 -8.24
CA THR A 103 0.73 -10.59 -9.71
C THR A 103 1.40 -9.34 -10.29
N PHE A 104 1.27 -8.18 -9.64
CA PHE A 104 1.93 -6.95 -10.10
C PHE A 104 3.45 -7.01 -9.94
N LEU A 105 3.91 -7.61 -8.83
CA LEU A 105 5.32 -7.89 -8.61
C LEU A 105 5.90 -8.85 -9.65
N ASP A 106 5.14 -9.89 -10.00
CA ASP A 106 5.52 -10.85 -11.03
C ASP A 106 5.55 -10.21 -12.42
N ASP A 107 4.50 -9.46 -12.80
CA ASP A 107 4.43 -8.67 -14.03
C ASP A 107 5.64 -7.72 -14.14
N ALA A 108 5.96 -6.99 -13.07
CA ALA A 108 7.08 -6.06 -13.04
C ALA A 108 8.44 -6.78 -13.14
N SER A 109 8.60 -7.90 -12.43
CA SER A 109 9.86 -8.66 -12.39
C SER A 109 10.15 -9.40 -13.69
N THR A 110 9.11 -9.89 -14.37
CA THR A 110 9.20 -10.58 -15.66
C THR A 110 9.41 -9.61 -16.82
N THR A 111 8.79 -8.42 -16.76
CA THR A 111 8.97 -7.37 -17.77
C THR A 111 10.36 -6.74 -17.69
N LEU A 112 10.91 -6.58 -16.48
CA LEU A 112 12.27 -6.06 -16.28
C LEU A 112 13.30 -7.17 -16.58
N THR A 113 13.64 -7.34 -17.86
CA THR A 113 14.69 -8.28 -18.32
C THR A 113 16.09 -7.68 -18.15
N ALA A 114 17.13 -8.52 -18.25
CA ALA A 114 18.52 -8.07 -18.14
C ALA A 114 18.84 -6.97 -19.17
N GLY A 115 19.56 -5.94 -18.73
CA GLY A 115 19.92 -4.75 -19.53
C GLY A 115 18.86 -3.65 -19.58
N LYS A 116 17.66 -3.88 -19.04
CA LYS A 116 16.56 -2.89 -19.03
C LYS A 116 16.51 -2.09 -17.73
N ALA A 117 15.73 -1.01 -17.76
CA ALA A 117 15.43 -0.18 -16.61
C ALA A 117 13.93 0.01 -16.44
N ALA A 118 13.47 0.42 -15.28
CA ALA A 118 12.09 0.77 -15.05
C ALA A 118 11.93 1.97 -14.10
N VAL A 119 10.86 2.73 -14.33
CA VAL A 119 10.35 3.73 -13.40
C VAL A 119 9.22 3.11 -12.62
N LEU A 120 9.34 3.14 -11.30
CA LEU A 120 8.29 2.82 -10.35
C LEU A 120 7.80 4.13 -9.76
N ALA A 121 6.49 4.35 -9.71
CA ALA A 121 5.92 5.59 -9.21
C ALA A 121 4.61 5.35 -8.48
N GLU A 122 4.43 6.04 -7.35
CA GLU A 122 3.14 6.22 -6.73
C GLU A 122 2.61 7.60 -7.13
N LEU A 123 1.48 7.63 -7.83
CA LEU A 123 0.93 8.88 -8.36
C LEU A 123 -0.60 8.93 -8.28
N ASP A 124 -1.15 10.14 -8.22
CA ASP A 124 -2.56 10.40 -8.48
C ASP A 124 -2.72 11.03 -9.86
N GLU A 125 -3.44 10.34 -10.75
CA GLU A 125 -3.83 10.80 -12.07
C GLU A 125 -5.35 10.70 -12.22
N SER A 126 -5.98 11.78 -12.69
CA SER A 126 -7.40 11.76 -13.05
C SER A 126 -7.63 11.29 -14.49
N TRP A 127 -6.59 11.35 -15.33
CA TRP A 127 -6.60 10.96 -16.73
C TRP A 127 -5.27 10.33 -17.10
N THR A 128 -5.28 9.15 -17.72
CA THR A 128 -4.06 8.37 -17.96
C THR A 128 -3.33 8.74 -19.24
N THR A 129 -4.03 9.29 -20.25
CA THR A 129 -3.46 9.56 -21.57
C THR A 129 -2.23 10.47 -21.53
N PRO A 130 -2.17 11.56 -20.74
CA PRO A 130 -0.96 12.38 -20.67
C PRO A 130 0.26 11.59 -20.20
N VAL A 131 0.08 10.73 -19.20
CA VAL A 131 1.14 9.85 -18.69
C VAL A 131 1.53 8.81 -19.75
N ASP A 132 0.55 8.14 -20.35
CA ASP A 132 0.80 7.11 -21.37
C ASP A 132 1.54 7.68 -22.57
N THR A 133 1.07 8.80 -23.13
CA THR A 133 1.69 9.45 -24.27
C THR A 133 3.15 9.79 -23.97
N ARG A 134 3.41 10.45 -22.83
CA ARG A 134 4.76 10.87 -22.45
C ARG A 134 5.69 9.69 -22.20
N LEU A 135 5.22 8.63 -21.55
CA LEU A 135 6.06 7.46 -21.29
C LEU A 135 6.30 6.63 -22.57
N HIS A 136 5.31 6.53 -23.46
CA HIS A 136 5.45 5.84 -24.74
C HIS A 136 6.39 6.57 -25.71
N GLU A 137 6.47 7.91 -25.66
CA GLU A 137 7.46 8.70 -26.42
C GLU A 137 8.91 8.26 -26.13
N HIS A 138 9.17 7.75 -24.92
CA HIS A 138 10.47 7.21 -24.52
C HIS A 138 10.55 5.68 -24.61
N GLY A 139 9.57 5.02 -25.25
CA GLY A 139 9.53 3.55 -25.41
C GLY A 139 9.10 2.80 -24.16
N GLY A 140 8.45 3.47 -23.20
CA GLY A 140 7.98 2.86 -21.96
C GLY A 140 6.83 1.87 -22.18
N ILE A 141 6.88 0.71 -21.52
CA ILE A 141 5.75 -0.21 -21.41
C ILE A 141 5.14 -0.03 -20.02
N VAL A 142 3.90 0.46 -19.95
CA VAL A 142 3.27 0.94 -18.72
C VAL A 142 2.27 -0.07 -18.15
N PHE A 143 2.43 -0.38 -16.86
CA PHE A 143 1.52 -1.17 -16.04
C PHE A 143 1.03 -0.32 -14.88
N ARG A 144 -0.26 -0.45 -14.55
CA ARG A 144 -0.88 0.25 -13.42
C ARG A 144 -1.66 -0.71 -12.55
N ARG A 145 -1.63 -0.44 -11.24
CA ARG A 145 -2.53 -1.07 -10.27
C ARG A 145 -3.07 -0.02 -9.31
N LEU A 146 -4.35 -0.16 -9.00
CA LEU A 146 -4.95 0.55 -7.88
C LEU A 146 -4.33 0.01 -6.58
N ARG A 147 -4.09 0.89 -5.61
CA ARG A 147 -3.69 0.44 -4.28
C ARG A 147 -4.92 -0.21 -3.64
N ALA A 148 -4.83 -1.48 -3.27
CA ALA A 148 -5.99 -2.24 -2.81
C ALA A 148 -6.55 -1.69 -1.47
N GLU A 149 -7.87 -1.55 -1.40
CA GLU A 149 -8.64 -1.11 -0.22
C GLU A 149 -9.24 -2.29 0.58
N VAL A 150 -8.78 -3.53 0.31
CA VAL A 150 -9.44 -4.77 0.76
C VAL A 150 -9.34 -4.99 2.28
N ILE A 151 -8.36 -4.37 2.93
CA ILE A 151 -7.96 -4.69 4.31
C ILE A 151 -8.98 -4.19 5.33
N GLU A 152 -9.59 -3.04 5.09
CA GLU A 152 -10.53 -2.44 6.03
C GLU A 152 -11.83 -3.26 6.09
N ASP A 153 -12.27 -3.79 4.95
CA ASP A 153 -13.40 -4.71 4.89
C ASP A 153 -13.08 -6.06 5.55
N GLN A 154 -11.83 -6.52 5.45
CA GLN A 154 -11.38 -7.73 6.15
C GLN A 154 -11.39 -7.53 7.66
N LEU A 155 -10.85 -6.41 8.16
CA LEU A 155 -10.86 -6.09 9.59
C LEU A 155 -12.28 -6.02 10.14
N VAL A 156 -13.22 -5.41 9.42
CA VAL A 156 -14.64 -5.39 9.83
C VAL A 156 -15.22 -6.81 9.92
N ARG A 157 -14.94 -7.67 8.94
CA ARG A 157 -15.41 -9.07 8.94
C ARG A 157 -14.81 -9.88 10.09
N GLU A 158 -13.50 -9.76 10.32
CA GLU A 158 -12.81 -10.45 11.41
C GLU A 158 -13.32 -9.97 12.77
N SER A 159 -13.46 -8.66 12.98
CA SER A 159 -14.02 -8.12 14.23
C SER A 159 -15.43 -8.63 14.51
N ALA A 160 -16.29 -8.70 13.49
CA ALA A 160 -17.66 -9.23 13.64
C ALA A 160 -17.68 -10.74 13.94
N ALA A 161 -16.76 -11.50 13.32
CA ALA A 161 -16.63 -12.93 13.59
C ALA A 161 -16.16 -13.19 15.03
N PHE A 162 -15.14 -12.47 15.49
CA PHE A 162 -14.65 -12.63 16.86
C PHE A 162 -15.67 -12.24 17.93
N GLU A 163 -16.47 -11.20 17.69
CA GLU A 163 -17.58 -10.84 18.59
C GLU A 163 -18.60 -11.99 18.69
N ALA A 164 -18.97 -12.58 17.55
CA ALA A 164 -19.90 -13.71 17.52
C ALA A 164 -19.32 -14.96 18.21
N ASP A 165 -18.05 -15.28 17.95
CA ASP A 165 -17.36 -16.44 18.55
C ASP A 165 -17.23 -16.27 20.07
N LEU A 166 -16.85 -15.08 20.53
CA LEU A 166 -16.71 -14.82 21.96
C LEU A 166 -18.06 -14.95 22.68
N LYS A 167 -19.12 -14.40 22.11
CA LYS A 167 -20.47 -14.53 22.65
C LYS A 167 -20.92 -15.99 22.73
N ALA A 168 -20.67 -16.77 21.67
CA ALA A 168 -21.01 -18.19 21.64
C ALA A 168 -20.24 -18.97 22.73
N LEU A 169 -18.95 -18.70 22.89
CA LEU A 169 -18.13 -19.33 23.93
C LEU A 169 -18.57 -18.95 25.35
N GLU A 170 -19.01 -17.71 25.57
CA GLU A 170 -19.55 -17.27 26.86
C GLU A 170 -20.90 -17.93 27.18
N ASP A 171 -21.77 -18.08 26.18
CA ASP A 171 -23.04 -18.83 26.30
C ASP A 171 -22.78 -20.33 26.58
N ASP A 172 -21.79 -20.93 25.91
CA ASP A 172 -21.35 -22.30 26.14
C ASP A 172 -20.77 -22.44 27.56
N LEU A 173 -19.95 -21.51 28.03
CA LEU A 173 -19.38 -21.52 29.38
C LEU A 173 -20.48 -21.50 30.46
N ASN A 174 -21.53 -20.70 30.23
CA ASN A 174 -22.69 -20.61 31.12
C ASN A 174 -23.46 -21.95 31.21
N SER A 175 -23.51 -22.69 30.11
CA SER A 175 -24.26 -23.95 29.98
C SER A 175 -23.40 -25.21 30.20
N ALA A 176 -22.07 -25.07 30.26
CA ALA A 176 -21.11 -26.17 30.28
C ALA A 176 -21.01 -26.89 31.64
N ALA A 177 -20.78 -28.21 31.54
CA ALA A 177 -20.40 -29.06 32.67
C ALA A 177 -19.04 -28.64 33.25
N ALA A 178 -18.81 -28.95 34.53
CA ALA A 178 -17.59 -28.52 35.25
C ALA A 178 -16.28 -28.97 34.56
N GLU A 179 -16.32 -30.10 33.86
CA GLU A 179 -15.18 -30.72 33.17
C GLU A 179 -14.78 -29.93 31.90
N ASP A 180 -15.73 -29.31 31.19
CA ASP A 180 -15.49 -28.60 29.93
C ASP A 180 -15.20 -27.10 30.12
N ARG A 181 -15.59 -26.53 31.27
CA ARG A 181 -15.44 -25.09 31.56
C ARG A 181 -14.00 -24.60 31.45
N ALA A 182 -13.02 -25.40 31.87
CA ALA A 182 -11.61 -25.01 31.80
C ALA A 182 -11.10 -24.88 30.35
N ALA A 183 -11.59 -25.74 29.44
CA ALA A 183 -11.25 -25.68 28.02
C ALA A 183 -11.91 -24.45 27.37
N ILE A 184 -13.21 -24.24 27.60
CA ILE A 184 -13.95 -23.09 27.07
C ILE A 184 -13.33 -21.76 27.56
N GLN A 185 -12.92 -21.68 28.84
CA GLN A 185 -12.28 -20.49 29.38
C GLN A 185 -10.94 -20.18 28.69
N LYS A 186 -10.17 -21.22 28.34
CA LYS A 186 -8.93 -21.05 27.57
C LYS A 186 -9.21 -20.57 26.15
N ASP A 187 -10.25 -21.07 25.51
CA ASP A 187 -10.66 -20.64 24.16
C ASP A 187 -11.14 -19.18 24.19
N ILE A 188 -11.90 -18.78 25.22
CA ILE A 188 -12.28 -17.39 25.48
C ILE A 188 -11.03 -16.50 25.62
N GLU A 189 -10.04 -16.90 26.43
CA GLU A 189 -8.80 -16.14 26.58
C GLU A 189 -8.03 -15.99 25.26
N GLN A 190 -8.02 -17.04 24.43
CA GLN A 190 -7.38 -17.02 23.12
C GLN A 190 -8.10 -16.07 22.17
N VAL A 191 -9.42 -16.13 22.11
CA VAL A 191 -10.24 -15.23 21.28
C VAL A 191 -10.10 -13.78 21.77
N LYS A 192 -10.11 -13.51 23.08
CA LYS A 192 -9.87 -12.17 23.63
C LYS A 192 -8.50 -11.60 23.21
N LYS A 193 -7.44 -12.42 23.20
CA LYS A 193 -6.12 -12.01 22.66
C LYS A 193 -6.15 -11.67 21.17
N GLN A 194 -6.89 -12.44 20.37
CA GLN A 194 -7.05 -12.15 18.94
C GLN A 194 -7.83 -10.85 18.74
N ILE A 195 -8.90 -10.61 19.51
CA ILE A 195 -9.66 -9.36 19.49
C ILE A 195 -8.78 -8.16 19.84
N GLU A 196 -7.94 -8.26 20.87
CA GLU A 196 -6.98 -7.21 21.24
C GLU A 196 -5.98 -6.92 20.12
N ALA A 197 -5.45 -7.97 19.46
CA ALA A 197 -4.53 -7.81 18.34
C ALA A 197 -5.22 -7.11 17.13
N THR A 198 -6.42 -7.55 16.77
CA THR A 198 -7.22 -6.94 15.69
C THR A 198 -7.59 -5.50 16.00
N ARG A 199 -7.87 -5.18 17.28
CA ARG A 199 -8.15 -3.82 17.74
C ARG A 199 -6.93 -2.90 17.59
N GLU A 200 -5.77 -3.34 18.06
CA GLU A 200 -4.51 -2.57 17.90
C GLU A 200 -4.15 -2.42 16.42
N GLN A 201 -4.40 -3.43 15.59
CA GLN A 201 -4.25 -3.33 14.15
C GLN A 201 -5.20 -2.29 13.54
N ALA A 202 -6.49 -2.30 13.87
CA ALA A 202 -7.45 -1.31 13.38
C ALA A 202 -7.07 0.13 13.78
N ARG A 203 -6.60 0.33 15.02
CA ARG A 203 -6.08 1.62 15.51
C ARG A 203 -4.83 2.06 14.75
N THR A 204 -3.86 1.17 14.61
CA THR A 204 -2.62 1.44 13.86
C THR A 204 -2.93 1.82 12.42
N ARG A 205 -3.88 1.14 11.78
CA ARG A 205 -4.31 1.46 10.42
C ARG A 205 -4.99 2.82 10.33
N LEU A 206 -5.76 3.22 11.34
CA LEU A 206 -6.40 4.53 11.36
C LEU A 206 -5.36 5.64 11.48
N ASP A 207 -4.36 5.46 12.36
CA ASP A 207 -3.25 6.40 12.52
C ASP A 207 -2.41 6.50 11.24
N GLN A 208 -2.12 5.36 10.60
CA GLN A 208 -1.45 5.31 9.29
C GLN A 208 -2.27 6.00 8.20
N ALA A 209 -3.57 5.73 8.09
CA ALA A 209 -4.45 6.36 7.10
C ALA A 209 -4.52 7.88 7.30
N LYS A 210 -4.48 8.35 8.54
CA LYS A 210 -4.45 9.77 8.87
C LYS A 210 -3.11 10.41 8.49
N ALA A 211 -1.99 9.80 8.90
CA ALA A 211 -0.66 10.27 8.51
C ALA A 211 -0.49 10.28 6.99
N GLU A 212 -1.05 9.28 6.30
CA GLU A 212 -1.09 9.24 4.85
C GLU A 212 -1.90 10.41 4.26
N LEU A 213 -3.10 10.69 4.77
CA LEU A 213 -3.91 11.81 4.31
C LEU A 213 -3.15 13.14 4.50
N ASP A 214 -2.61 13.36 5.70
CA ASP A 214 -1.95 14.61 6.06
C ASP A 214 -0.76 14.88 5.13
N ALA A 215 0.09 13.87 4.91
CA ALA A 215 1.21 13.95 3.97
C ALA A 215 0.74 14.22 2.53
N ARG A 216 -0.32 13.54 2.05
CA ARG A 216 -0.86 13.78 0.70
C ARG A 216 -1.39 15.20 0.54
N VAL A 217 -2.14 15.69 1.52
CA VAL A 217 -2.69 17.04 1.50
C VAL A 217 -1.56 18.06 1.51
N GLU A 218 -0.49 17.83 2.27
CA GLU A 218 0.70 18.67 2.25
C GLU A 218 1.38 18.70 0.87
N THR A 219 1.66 17.53 0.27
CA THR A 219 2.26 17.45 -1.08
C THR A 219 1.39 18.17 -2.11
N LEU A 220 0.07 17.93 -2.09
CA LEU A 220 -0.89 18.58 -3.00
C LEU A 220 -0.94 20.09 -2.77
N GLN A 221 -0.93 20.55 -1.52
CA GLN A 221 -0.93 21.99 -1.21
C GLN A 221 0.37 22.65 -1.67
N ASN A 222 1.52 22.01 -1.48
CA ASN A 222 2.81 22.51 -1.96
C ASN A 222 2.81 22.60 -3.48
N GLN A 223 2.38 21.54 -4.18
CA GLN A 223 2.24 21.52 -5.62
C GLN A 223 1.30 22.63 -6.14
N ALA A 224 0.20 22.89 -5.43
CA ALA A 224 -0.75 23.93 -5.83
C ALA A 224 -0.17 25.36 -5.74
N ARG A 225 0.90 25.60 -4.98
CA ARG A 225 1.53 26.94 -4.88
C ARG A 225 2.17 27.36 -6.19
N ASP A 226 2.78 26.40 -6.89
CA ASP A 226 3.55 26.65 -8.12
C ASP A 226 2.76 26.33 -9.40
N ALA A 227 1.60 25.67 -9.28
CA ALA A 227 0.78 25.28 -10.41
C ALA A 227 0.00 26.45 -11.06
N SER A 228 -0.30 26.30 -12.36
CA SER A 228 -1.23 27.19 -13.07
C SER A 228 -2.65 27.16 -12.47
N GLU A 229 -3.50 28.16 -12.76
CA GLU A 229 -4.89 28.17 -12.27
C GLU A 229 -5.69 26.90 -12.63
N ARG A 230 -5.47 26.37 -13.85
CA ARG A 230 -6.06 25.09 -14.27
C ARG A 230 -5.48 23.91 -13.47
N GLY A 231 -4.18 23.91 -13.22
CA GLY A 231 -3.51 22.91 -12.37
C GLY A 231 -4.02 22.95 -10.93
N LYS A 232 -4.15 24.13 -10.33
CA LYS A 232 -4.73 24.34 -9.00
C LYS A 232 -6.12 23.74 -8.88
N ALA A 233 -7.00 23.98 -9.86
CA ALA A 233 -8.35 23.41 -9.84
C ALA A 233 -8.34 21.87 -9.80
N ARG A 234 -7.45 21.23 -10.58
CA ARG A 234 -7.28 19.77 -10.57
C ARG A 234 -6.70 19.26 -9.24
N ILE A 235 -5.71 19.96 -8.70
CA ILE A 235 -5.09 19.61 -7.43
C ILE A 235 -6.10 19.74 -6.26
N GLN A 236 -6.91 20.80 -6.24
CA GLN A 236 -7.98 20.96 -5.24
C GLN A 236 -9.02 19.84 -5.33
N LYS A 237 -9.36 19.40 -6.54
CA LYS A 237 -10.21 18.23 -6.73
C LYS A 237 -9.58 16.97 -6.10
N ARG A 238 -8.28 16.73 -6.31
CA ARG A 238 -7.56 15.60 -5.68
C ARG A 238 -7.51 15.71 -4.15
N ILE A 239 -7.37 16.92 -3.59
CA ILE A 239 -7.45 17.14 -2.13
C ILE A 239 -8.83 16.72 -1.60
N ALA A 240 -9.90 17.10 -2.30
CA ALA A 240 -11.26 16.73 -1.92
C ALA A 240 -11.48 15.20 -2.01
N GLU A 241 -11.01 14.57 -3.09
CA GLU A 241 -11.06 13.12 -3.27
C GLU A 241 -10.27 12.38 -2.18
N ALA A 242 -9.06 12.83 -1.83
CA ALA A 242 -8.24 12.23 -0.78
C ALA A 242 -8.91 12.30 0.59
N LYS A 243 -9.56 13.42 0.93
CA LYS A 243 -10.34 13.55 2.17
C LYS A 243 -11.57 12.65 2.17
N ALA A 244 -12.29 12.57 1.06
CA ALA A 244 -13.46 11.70 0.93
C ALA A 244 -13.08 10.21 1.07
N ASP A 245 -11.96 9.80 0.46
CA ASP A 245 -11.38 8.46 0.62
C ASP A 245 -11.08 8.17 2.10
N PHE A 246 -10.33 9.06 2.77
CA PHE A 246 -10.04 8.90 4.20
C PHE A 246 -11.29 8.77 5.07
N GLU A 247 -12.35 9.55 4.80
CA GLU A 247 -13.61 9.44 5.55
C GLU A 247 -14.27 8.06 5.42
N VAL A 248 -14.24 7.46 4.21
CA VAL A 248 -14.75 6.09 4.00
C VAL A 248 -13.91 5.08 4.78
N ARG A 249 -12.59 5.16 4.66
CA ARG A 249 -11.63 4.25 5.32
C ARG A 249 -11.71 4.36 6.85
N SER A 250 -11.75 5.59 7.36
CA SER A 250 -11.90 5.90 8.80
C SER A 250 -13.19 5.33 9.37
N LYS A 251 -14.32 5.40 8.65
CA LYS A 251 -15.59 4.79 9.09
C LYS A 251 -15.47 3.27 9.25
N LYS A 252 -14.88 2.58 8.28
CA LYS A 252 -14.67 1.12 8.36
C LYS A 252 -13.75 0.73 9.51
N LEU A 253 -12.65 1.45 9.70
CA LEU A 253 -11.70 1.19 10.79
C LEU A 253 -12.31 1.47 12.17
N ASN A 254 -13.10 2.54 12.31
CA ASN A 254 -13.83 2.83 13.54
C ASN A 254 -14.92 1.78 13.81
N GLN A 255 -15.59 1.27 12.78
CA GLN A 255 -16.54 0.16 12.93
C GLN A 255 -15.83 -1.10 13.42
N ALA A 256 -14.72 -1.50 12.79
CA ALA A 256 -13.92 -2.65 13.22
C ALA A 256 -13.45 -2.50 14.68
N TRP A 257 -13.04 -1.29 15.08
CA TRP A 257 -12.70 -1.00 16.46
C TRP A 257 -13.91 -1.11 17.40
N SER A 258 -15.07 -0.53 17.06
CA SER A 258 -16.27 -0.62 17.93
C SER A 258 -16.66 -2.06 18.23
N LEU A 259 -16.69 -2.91 17.19
CA LEU A 259 -17.00 -4.34 17.32
C LEU A 259 -16.03 -5.04 18.29
N THR A 260 -14.71 -4.82 18.14
CA THR A 260 -13.72 -5.39 19.07
C THR A 260 -13.85 -4.86 20.50
N LYS A 261 -14.27 -3.60 20.66
CA LYS A 261 -14.45 -2.99 21.98
C LYS A 261 -15.70 -3.55 22.68
N GLU A 262 -16.78 -3.72 21.94
CA GLU A 262 -18.03 -4.30 22.44
C GLU A 262 -17.82 -5.76 22.84
N ALA A 263 -17.12 -6.55 22.01
CA ALA A 263 -16.76 -7.93 22.32
C ALA A 263 -15.96 -8.04 23.65
N LEU A 264 -15.00 -7.17 23.91
CA LEU A 264 -14.20 -7.21 25.15
C LEU A 264 -14.96 -6.70 26.40
N ALA A 265 -16.08 -6.00 26.22
CA ALA A 265 -16.86 -5.41 27.31
C ALA A 265 -18.06 -6.28 27.74
N ALA A 266 -18.44 -7.27 26.91
CA ALA A 266 -19.37 -8.33 27.26
C ALA A 266 -18.73 -9.30 28.28
#